data_AF-A0A7W1MCP3-F1
#
_entry.id   AF-A0A7W1MCP3-F1
#
_cell.length_a   1.000
_cell.length_b   1.000
_cell.length_c   1.000
_cell.angle_alpha   90.00
_cell.angle_beta   90.00
_cell.angle_gamma   90.00
#
_symmetry.space_group_name_H-M   'P 1'
#
loop_
_entity.id
_entity.type
_entity.pdbx_description
1 polymer ?
#
loop_
_entity_poly.entity_id
_entity_poly.type
_entity_poly.pdbx_seq_one_letter_code
_entity_poly.pdbx_strand_id
1 'polypeptide(L)'
;MVYTGKIDEFFDYKYGELEYWSLHFDTKILPLPDFQRTAVMNYTGRNVPFTRITEYKYFEMKKLDHTIISTEYSEAWNRNKTPYYPCEHKSER
;
A
#
# COMPACT_ATOMS: atom_id res chain seq x y z
N MET A 1 -18.98 -22.50 -9.79
CA MET A 1 -17.60 -22.01 -9.58
C MET A 1 -17.69 -20.61 -8.97
N VAL A 2 -16.94 -20.33 -7.91
CA VAL A 2 -16.80 -18.98 -7.34
C VAL A 2 -15.36 -18.54 -7.60
N TYR A 3 -15.17 -17.38 -8.22
CA TYR A 3 -13.87 -16.84 -8.60
C TYR A 3 -13.74 -15.41 -8.08
N THR A 4 -12.63 -15.11 -7.40
CA THR A 4 -12.36 -13.82 -6.75
C THR A 4 -11.03 -13.21 -7.18
N GLY A 5 -10.41 -13.76 -8.24
CA GLY A 5 -9.23 -13.16 -8.87
C GLY A 5 -9.62 -12.02 -9.81
N LYS A 6 -8.65 -11.49 -10.55
CA LYS A 6 -8.91 -10.40 -11.50
C LYS A 6 -9.75 -10.92 -12.67
N ILE A 7 -10.77 -10.15 -13.05
CA ILE A 7 -11.73 -10.57 -14.08
C ILE A 7 -11.15 -10.47 -15.49
N ASP A 8 -10.24 -9.53 -15.76
CA ASP A 8 -9.53 -9.42 -17.03
C ASP A 8 -8.62 -10.63 -17.26
N GLU A 9 -7.88 -11.06 -16.23
CA GLU A 9 -7.07 -12.28 -16.24
C GLU A 9 -7.91 -13.54 -16.48
N PHE A 10 -9.10 -13.61 -15.88
CA PHE A 10 -10.03 -14.75 -16.09
C PHE A 10 -10.43 -14.93 -17.56
N PHE A 11 -10.48 -13.84 -18.33
CA PHE A 11 -10.76 -13.86 -19.77
C PHE A 11 -9.50 -13.72 -20.63
N ASP A 12 -8.33 -14.12 -20.12
CA ASP A 12 -7.03 -14.06 -20.80
C ASP A 12 -6.73 -12.68 -21.40
N TYR A 13 -7.18 -11.61 -20.73
CA TYR A 13 -7.04 -10.21 -21.16
C TYR A 13 -7.63 -9.94 -22.56
N LYS A 14 -8.61 -10.72 -23.01
CA LYS A 14 -9.24 -10.61 -24.35
C LYS A 14 -9.76 -9.20 -24.66
N TYR A 15 -10.13 -8.42 -23.65
CA TYR A 15 -10.67 -7.06 -23.78
C TYR A 15 -9.69 -5.97 -23.33
N GLY A 16 -8.41 -6.32 -23.13
CA GLY A 16 -7.39 -5.44 -22.55
C GLY A 16 -7.17 -5.69 -21.06
N GLU A 17 -6.18 -4.98 -20.51
CA GLU A 17 -5.83 -5.01 -19.09
C GLU A 17 -6.60 -3.93 -18.34
N LEU A 18 -7.16 -4.28 -17.19
CA LEU A 18 -7.72 -3.31 -16.26
C LEU A 18 -6.60 -2.60 -15.52
N GLU A 19 -6.69 -1.28 -15.43
CA GLU A 19 -5.69 -0.47 -14.74
C GLU A 19 -5.92 -0.45 -13.23
N TYR A 20 -4.83 -0.54 -12.49
CA TYR A 20 -4.81 -0.47 -11.04
C TYR A 20 -3.72 0.49 -10.57
N TRP A 21 -3.83 0.88 -9.30
CA TRP A 21 -2.72 1.42 -8.53
C TRP A 21 -2.21 0.32 -7.61
N SER A 22 -0.89 0.23 -7.50
CA SER A 22 -0.23 -0.67 -6.57
C SER A 22 0.40 0.11 -5.42
N LEU A 23 0.81 -0.63 -4.39
CA LEU A 23 1.46 -0.09 -3.21
C LEU A 23 2.73 -0.89 -2.95
N HIS A 24 3.80 -0.17 -2.63
CA HIS A 24 5.01 -0.74 -2.08
C HIS A 24 5.13 -0.38 -0.61
N PHE A 25 5.50 -1.35 0.22
CA PHE A 25 5.68 -1.17 1.66
C PHE A 25 7.14 -1.45 2.03
N ASP A 26 7.79 -0.46 2.64
CA ASP A 26 9.10 -0.62 3.27
C ASP A 26 8.92 -0.76 4.79
N THR A 27 9.02 -2.00 5.27
CA THR A 27 8.80 -2.35 6.68
C THR A 27 10.13 -2.40 7.43
N LYS A 28 10.22 -1.69 8.56
CA LYS A 28 11.41 -1.63 9.40
C LYS A 28 11.09 -1.89 10.87
N ILE A 29 12.01 -2.55 11.55
CA ILE A 29 12.04 -2.64 13.01
C ILE A 29 13.03 -1.58 13.51
N LEU A 30 12.58 -0.70 14.40
CA LEU A 30 13.40 0.36 14.96
C LEU A 30 13.68 0.07 16.45
N PRO A 31 14.94 0.19 16.92
CA PRO A 31 15.32 -0.04 18.31
C PRO A 31 14.98 1.16 19.20
N LEU A 32 13.73 1.61 19.12
CA LEU A 32 13.17 2.71 19.89
C LEU A 32 11.70 2.40 20.20
N PRO A 33 11.19 2.81 21.37
CA PRO A 33 9.86 2.41 21.82
C PRO A 33 8.75 3.11 21.05
N ASP A 34 9.00 4.28 20.44
CA ASP A 34 7.97 5.12 19.81
C ASP A 34 8.49 5.97 18.65
N PHE A 35 7.87 5.84 17.47
CA PHE A 35 8.27 6.60 16.28
C PHE A 35 7.42 7.86 16.05
N GLN A 36 6.08 7.74 16.07
CA GLN A 36 5.19 8.83 15.67
C GLN A 36 3.97 9.01 16.59
N ARG A 37 3.86 8.24 17.67
CA ARG A 37 2.78 8.34 18.69
C ARG A 37 1.35 8.08 18.21
N THR A 38 1.17 7.54 17.01
CA THR A 38 -0.13 7.20 16.43
C THR A 38 0.00 6.03 15.46
N ALA A 39 -1.07 5.27 15.26
CA ALA A 39 -1.08 4.12 14.36
C ALA A 39 -0.76 4.50 12.91
N VAL A 40 -1.28 5.63 12.43
CA VAL A 40 -1.10 6.07 11.05
C VAL A 40 -0.86 7.58 11.02
N MET A 41 0.16 8.00 10.27
CA MET A 41 0.45 9.40 9.96
C MET A 41 0.49 9.57 8.45
N ASN A 42 -0.37 10.46 7.92
CA ASN A 42 -0.42 10.78 6.49
C ASN A 42 0.51 11.95 6.18
N TYR A 43 1.22 11.87 5.06
CA TYR A 43 2.12 12.90 4.59
C TYR A 43 1.60 13.44 3.25
N THR A 44 0.92 14.58 3.29
CA THR A 44 0.20 15.15 2.13
C THR A 44 1.04 16.11 1.29
N GLY A 45 2.29 16.36 1.67
CA GLY A 45 3.20 17.24 0.94
C GLY A 45 3.60 16.63 -0.39
N ARG A 46 3.47 17.38 -1.49
CA ARG A 46 3.82 16.93 -2.85
C ARG A 46 5.28 16.47 -3.00
N ASN A 47 6.17 17.02 -2.17
CA ASN A 47 7.60 16.69 -2.19
C ASN A 47 7.94 15.46 -1.32
N VAL A 48 6.95 14.85 -0.66
CA VAL A 48 7.13 13.63 0.12
C VAL A 48 6.91 12.42 -0.80
N PRO A 49 7.86 11.48 -0.89
CA PRO A 49 7.77 10.38 -1.86
C PRO A 49 6.81 9.25 -1.46
N PHE A 50 6.27 9.29 -0.24
CA PHE A 50 5.38 8.28 0.34
C PHE A 50 4.07 8.91 0.83
N THR A 51 3.01 8.11 0.94
CA THR A 51 1.67 8.57 1.33
C THR A 51 1.48 8.60 2.85
N ARG A 52 2.00 7.58 3.54
CA ARG A 52 1.84 7.44 5.00
C ARG A 52 2.89 6.54 5.62
N ILE A 53 3.03 6.67 6.94
CA ILE A 53 3.76 5.72 7.80
C ILE A 53 2.79 5.12 8.81
N THR A 54 2.84 3.80 8.94
CA THR A 54 2.04 3.02 9.89
C THR A 54 2.93 2.51 11.02
N GLU A 55 2.59 2.81 12.28
CA GLU A 55 3.26 2.27 13.48
C GLU A 55 2.36 1.24 14.16
N TYR A 56 2.66 -0.06 13.98
CA TYR A 56 1.69 -1.13 14.24
C TYR A 56 1.29 -1.30 15.69
N LYS A 57 2.19 -1.02 16.64
CA LYS A 57 1.92 -1.24 18.08
C LYS A 57 0.68 -0.49 18.57
N TYR A 58 0.32 0.61 17.90
CA TYR A 58 -0.81 1.46 18.25
C TYR A 58 -2.17 0.89 17.84
N PHE A 59 -2.23 -0.09 16.93
CA PHE A 59 -3.48 -0.81 16.66
C PHE A 59 -3.91 -1.69 17.84
N GLU A 60 -2.95 -2.24 18.57
CA GLU A 60 -3.18 -3.14 19.71
C GLU A 60 -2.85 -2.49 21.06
N MET A 61 -2.52 -1.20 21.08
CA MET A 61 -2.11 -0.45 22.28
C MET A 61 -0.98 -1.11 23.07
N LYS A 62 -0.05 -1.77 22.36
CA LYS A 62 1.08 -2.48 22.96
C LYS A 62 2.18 -1.52 23.40
N LYS A 63 2.76 -1.78 24.57
CA LYS A 63 4.02 -1.17 25.02
C LYS A 63 5.15 -2.13 24.71
N LEU A 64 6.11 -1.67 23.92
CA LEU A 64 7.27 -2.44 23.46
C LEU A 64 8.50 -1.54 23.53
N ASP A 65 9.67 -2.13 23.76
CA ASP A 65 10.96 -1.40 23.76
C ASP A 65 11.50 -1.14 22.34
N HIS A 66 10.80 -1.68 21.33
CA HIS A 66 11.05 -1.45 19.91
C HIS A 66 9.72 -1.17 19.21
N THR A 67 9.78 -0.67 17.98
CA THR A 67 8.58 -0.42 17.18
C THR A 67 8.76 -0.95 15.76
N ILE A 68 7.65 -1.33 15.13
CA ILE A 68 7.59 -1.78 13.75
C ILE A 68 6.83 -0.70 12.98
N ILE A 69 7.46 -0.20 11.93
CA ILE A 69 6.84 0.77 11.03
C ILE A 69 6.81 0.25 9.60
N SER A 70 5.81 0.66 8.84
CA SER A 70 5.79 0.51 7.38
C SER A 70 5.58 1.85 6.71
N THR A 71 6.48 2.21 5.80
CA THR A 71 6.30 3.36 4.91
C THR A 71 5.61 2.90 3.62
N GLU A 72 4.50 3.53 3.26
CA GLU A 72 3.70 3.20 2.09
C GLU A 72 4.01 4.13 0.90
N TYR A 73 4.37 3.54 -0.23
CA TYR A 73 4.63 4.24 -1.48
C TYR A 73 3.55 3.88 -2.50
N SER A 74 2.97 4.90 -3.11
CA SER A 74 2.07 4.71 -4.25
C SER A 74 2.88 4.46 -5.52
N GLU A 75 2.46 3.47 -6.32
CA GLU A 75 3.15 3.15 -7.56
C GLU A 75 2.20 2.73 -8.68
N ALA A 76 2.61 3.00 -9.92
CA ALA A 76 1.93 2.47 -11.09
C ALA A 76 1.95 0.94 -11.06
N TRP A 77 0.79 0.34 -11.30
CA TRP A 77 0.63 -1.10 -11.38
C TRP A 77 1.22 -1.66 -12.68
N ASN A 78 1.65 -2.92 -12.60
CA ASN A 78 1.91 -3.77 -13.75
C ASN A 78 1.65 -5.23 -13.34
N ARG A 79 1.73 -6.16 -14.30
CA ARG A 79 1.41 -7.58 -14.06
C ARG A 79 2.20 -8.25 -12.93
N ASN A 80 3.39 -7.75 -12.60
CA ASN A 80 4.23 -8.30 -11.52
C ASN A 80 3.89 -7.70 -10.14
N LYS A 81 2.93 -6.78 -10.07
CA LYS A 81 2.55 -6.08 -8.84
C LYS A 81 1.15 -6.46 -8.39
N THR A 82 0.93 -6.39 -7.08
CA THR A 82 -0.37 -6.63 -6.47
C THR A 82 -1.33 -5.48 -6.83
N PRO A 83 -2.50 -5.75 -7.42
CA PRO A 83 -3.51 -4.72 -7.62
C PRO A 83 -4.10 -4.30 -6.25
N TYR A 84 -4.03 -3.02 -5.90
CA TYR A 84 -4.64 -2.53 -4.65
C TYR A 84 -5.90 -1.72 -4.91
N TYR A 85 -5.84 -0.72 -5.78
CA TYR A 85 -6.97 0.16 -6.08
C TYR A 85 -7.30 0.12 -7.57
N PRO A 86 -8.53 -0.21 -7.98
CA PRO A 86 -8.93 -0.11 -9.38
C PRO A 86 -8.90 1.35 -9.84
N CYS A 87 -8.42 1.59 -11.06
CA CYS A 87 -8.45 2.92 -11.66
C CYS A 87 -9.76 3.10 -12.45
N GLU A 88 -10.58 4.09 -12.07
CA GLU A 88 -11.90 4.31 -12.70
C GLU A 88 -11.83 4.91 -14.11
N HIS A 89 -10.73 5.61 -14.40
CA HIS A 89 -10.43 6.18 -15.70
C HIS A 89 -9.06 5.72 -16.15
N LYS A 90 -8.82 5.65 -17.46
CA LYS A 90 -7.47 5.42 -17.96
C LYS A 90 -6.56 6.52 -17.44
N SER A 91 -5.50 6.11 -16.77
CA SER A 91 -4.45 6.98 -16.26
C SER A 91 -3.86 7.79 -17.42
N GLU A 92 -4.00 9.12 -17.38
CA GLU A 92 -3.33 10.05 -18.31
C GLU A 92 -1.88 10.41 -17.88
N ARG A 93 -1.35 9.71 -16.86
CA ARG A 93 0.02 9.93 -16.36
C ARG A 93 1.09 9.26 -17.21
#